data_AF-A0A832AQR1-F1
#
_entry.id   AF-A0A832AQR1-F1
#
_cell.length_a   1.000
_cell.length_b   1.000
_cell.length_c   1.000
_cell.angle_alpha   90.00
_cell.angle_beta   90.00
_cell.angle_gamma   90.00
#
_symmetry.space_group_name_H-M   'P 1'
#
loop_
_entity.id
_entity.type
_entity.pdbx_description
1 polymer ?
#
loop_
_entity_poly.entity_id
_entity_poly.type
_entity_poly.pdbx_seq_one_letter_code
_entity_poly.pdbx_strand_id
1 'polypeptide(L)'
;MGTGDEIAVALGPGDPYPHIQFHLTIRAFRQEEWTTFAGKEPFHFLCVLMPDAEAWHQRGWLNATPVADPFPLLKDVHVGTPEISAYHYNRSWSYTPPLSAHPIPVIGLWAPGHGHYAGLEFITTRLEGNSERNIATGYHWRPKGQGGGQYVALVYPYGGTGYQTLTFPQPGDRIASRCVLLWSLSLPATDDPNRFVLNYLWQRDRELLPRIPATVDLSWLPGGIRLQDFEGPPPGGLIGGVEGQFQVPGSQLIGGWRWHNESPVQVAKDRGDTSRLNELDSEAHRLMEYAKHFRVDGDECVYWEKPLTGRWTDVWGGAAVTTLHNANGFAAGRLFLDLYRDYGRKEYLAIVDGVLNWAKHIAWTRNEFADVPSSPFAIGGTLSASFCLDYYTTFKHAPDARHRRMAQMALQLARSFTYRYMVMWLGDNSRWDNLDAAFLWEPNSGRDWTGAACANEVFWNLDTLAQTAVMTGDPILMWALQGSLNRWNQLYQEKYKDNLAQYEPSDMTEGYGLAPGNVYGLGARASYGFASPLAMTEPVGDTLVRVLAGERGAMAFDKNGATISITNYVTSGEGNLAFTL
;
A
#
# COMPACT_ATOMS: atom_id res chain seq x y z
N MET A 1 -2.71 -22.35 -32.25
CA MET A 1 -2.97 -20.96 -32.65
C MET A 1 -3.87 -20.93 -33.89
N GLY A 2 -4.78 -19.97 -33.90
CA GLY A 2 -5.75 -19.59 -34.93
C GLY A 2 -5.13 -19.00 -36.20
N THR A 3 -5.97 -18.72 -37.19
CA THR A 3 -5.59 -17.93 -38.38
C THR A 3 -5.82 -16.47 -38.00
N GLY A 4 -4.79 -15.62 -38.04
CA GLY A 4 -4.88 -14.24 -37.54
C GLY A 4 -4.48 -14.06 -36.08
N ASP A 5 -3.91 -15.09 -35.44
CA ASP A 5 -3.26 -14.92 -34.14
C ASP A 5 -1.99 -14.08 -34.30
N GLU A 6 -1.82 -13.05 -33.46
CA GLU A 6 -0.68 -12.16 -33.50
C GLU A 6 -0.25 -11.69 -32.11
N ILE A 7 1.05 -11.42 -31.95
CA ILE A 7 1.60 -10.57 -30.90
C ILE A 7 2.38 -9.48 -31.64
N ALA A 8 1.87 -8.26 -31.59
CA ALA A 8 2.46 -7.10 -32.23
C ALA A 8 3.09 -6.19 -31.18
N VAL A 9 4.32 -5.75 -31.45
CA VAL A 9 5.02 -4.76 -30.63
C VAL A 9 5.34 -3.56 -31.53
N ALA A 10 4.89 -2.39 -31.12
CA ALA A 10 5.10 -1.15 -31.86
C ALA A 10 5.72 -0.09 -30.94
N LEU A 11 6.65 0.69 -31.47
CA LEU A 11 7.23 1.85 -30.80
C LEU A 11 6.86 3.10 -31.59
N GLY A 12 6.14 4.02 -30.96
CA GLY A 12 5.73 5.28 -31.58
C GLY A 12 6.91 6.25 -31.73
N PRO A 13 6.90 7.15 -32.74
CA PRO A 13 7.90 8.22 -32.82
C PRO A 13 7.92 9.09 -31.57
N GLY A 14 9.06 9.15 -30.88
CA GLY A 14 9.22 9.96 -29.66
C GLY A 14 8.60 9.37 -28.39
N ASP A 15 7.97 8.20 -28.47
CA ASP A 15 7.48 7.45 -27.30
C ASP A 15 8.57 6.46 -26.85
N PRO A 16 9.12 6.55 -25.63
CA PRO A 16 10.11 5.59 -25.16
C PRO A 16 9.51 4.22 -24.79
N TYR A 17 8.18 4.10 -24.75
CA TYR A 17 7.50 2.91 -24.25
C TYR A 17 6.83 2.12 -25.39
N PRO A 18 7.20 0.83 -25.57
CA PRO A 18 6.57 -0.03 -26.56
C PRO A 18 5.11 -0.34 -26.22
N HIS A 19 4.25 -0.25 -27.24
CA HIS A 19 2.87 -0.71 -27.19
C HIS A 19 2.82 -2.17 -27.65
N ILE A 20 2.14 -3.01 -26.88
CA ILE A 20 2.02 -4.45 -27.14
C ILE A 20 0.54 -4.76 -27.34
N GLN A 21 0.19 -5.37 -28.47
CA GLN A 21 -1.14 -5.90 -28.74
C GLN A 21 -1.03 -7.41 -28.98
N PHE A 22 -1.98 -8.17 -28.47
CA PHE A 22 -2.03 -9.61 -28.69
C PHE A 22 -3.44 -10.08 -28.99
N HIS A 23 -3.54 -11.10 -29.83
CA HIS A 23 -4.76 -11.82 -30.16
C HIS A 23 -4.39 -13.29 -30.36
N LEU A 24 -4.82 -14.16 -29.45
CA LEU A 24 -4.56 -15.61 -29.51
C LEU A 24 -5.87 -16.37 -29.45
N THR A 25 -6.02 -17.38 -30.32
CA THR A 25 -7.17 -18.28 -30.32
C THR A 25 -6.73 -19.69 -29.93
N ILE A 26 -7.30 -20.20 -28.84
CA ILE A 26 -7.05 -21.58 -28.37
C ILE A 26 -7.84 -22.55 -29.25
N ARG A 27 -7.20 -23.11 -30.28
CA ARG A 27 -7.81 -24.14 -31.12
C ARG A 27 -8.03 -25.45 -30.36
N ALA A 28 -7.05 -25.84 -29.56
CA ALA A 28 -7.07 -27.01 -28.70
C ALA A 28 -6.04 -26.80 -27.59
N PHE A 29 -6.33 -27.33 -26.40
CA PHE A 29 -5.39 -27.37 -25.28
C PHE A 29 -5.40 -28.78 -24.71
N ARG A 30 -4.23 -29.43 -24.64
CA ARG A 30 -4.08 -30.79 -24.11
C ARG A 30 -3.38 -30.71 -22.76
N GLN A 31 -4.18 -30.72 -21.69
CA GLN A 31 -3.69 -30.55 -20.32
C GLN A 31 -2.61 -31.58 -19.94
N GLU A 32 -2.77 -32.84 -20.32
CA GLU A 32 -1.78 -33.89 -20.02
C GLU A 32 -0.43 -33.63 -20.69
N GLU A 33 -0.45 -33.19 -21.97
CA GLU A 33 0.77 -32.84 -22.70
C GLU A 33 1.45 -31.61 -22.10
N TRP A 34 0.68 -30.58 -21.76
CA TRP A 34 1.20 -29.39 -21.08
C TRP A 34 1.83 -29.73 -19.74
N THR A 35 1.14 -30.52 -18.92
CA THR A 35 1.62 -30.92 -17.60
C THR A 35 2.88 -31.78 -17.70
N THR A 36 2.99 -32.61 -18.75
CA THR A 36 4.19 -33.41 -19.00
C THR A 36 5.37 -32.56 -19.45
N PHE A 37 5.12 -31.54 -20.28
CA PHE A 37 6.17 -30.67 -20.82
C PHE A 37 6.63 -29.59 -19.84
N ALA A 38 5.70 -28.83 -19.26
CA ALA A 38 5.96 -27.68 -18.41
C ALA A 38 5.87 -27.99 -16.91
N GLY A 39 5.31 -29.14 -16.52
CA GLY A 39 4.97 -29.44 -15.13
C GLY A 39 3.64 -28.82 -14.71
N LYS A 40 3.44 -28.67 -13.39
CA LYS A 40 2.26 -27.99 -12.83
C LYS A 40 2.41 -26.48 -12.96
N GLU A 41 2.37 -25.98 -14.19
CA GLU A 41 2.50 -24.55 -14.49
C GLU A 41 1.23 -24.05 -15.19
N PRO A 42 0.81 -22.79 -14.94
CA PRO A 42 -0.28 -22.18 -15.68
C PRO A 42 0.15 -21.93 -17.12
N PHE A 43 -0.82 -21.90 -18.04
CA PHE A 43 -0.55 -21.45 -19.41
C PHE A 43 -0.19 -19.95 -19.40
N HIS A 44 0.97 -19.61 -19.93
CA HIS A 44 1.52 -18.26 -19.96
C HIS A 44 2.18 -17.94 -21.31
N PHE A 45 2.11 -16.70 -21.77
CA PHE A 45 2.42 -16.37 -23.18
C PHE A 45 3.16 -15.04 -23.41
N LEU A 46 3.36 -14.21 -22.39
CA LEU A 46 4.19 -13.00 -22.43
C LEU A 46 4.89 -12.85 -21.09
N CYS A 47 6.22 -12.71 -21.10
CA CYS A 47 7.02 -12.64 -19.87
C CYS A 47 7.98 -11.44 -19.88
N VAL A 48 8.18 -10.84 -18.70
CA VAL A 48 9.24 -9.87 -18.43
C VAL A 48 10.23 -10.51 -17.47
N LEU A 49 11.49 -10.61 -17.88
CA LEU A 49 12.56 -11.25 -17.12
C LEU A 49 13.48 -10.18 -16.52
N MET A 50 13.76 -10.27 -15.22
CA MET A 50 14.73 -9.42 -14.53
C MET A 50 15.38 -10.24 -13.40
N PRO A 51 16.50 -10.93 -13.67
CA PRO A 51 17.10 -11.87 -12.72
C PRO A 51 17.50 -11.28 -11.37
N ASP A 52 17.80 -9.98 -11.34
CA ASP A 52 18.24 -9.19 -10.18
C ASP A 52 17.10 -8.46 -9.46
N ALA A 53 15.84 -8.65 -9.86
CA ALA A 53 14.72 -8.00 -9.19
C ALA A 53 14.61 -8.39 -7.71
N GLU A 54 14.45 -7.38 -6.86
CA GLU A 54 14.28 -7.52 -5.40
C GLU A 54 12.80 -7.49 -5.03
N ALA A 55 11.96 -6.89 -5.88
CA ALA A 55 10.52 -6.86 -5.74
C ALA A 55 9.82 -7.17 -7.07
N TRP A 56 8.65 -7.79 -7.00
CA TRP A 56 7.71 -7.82 -8.12
C TRP A 56 6.50 -6.95 -7.80
N HIS A 57 6.09 -6.18 -8.80
CA HIS A 57 4.95 -5.28 -8.75
C HIS A 57 3.74 -6.02 -9.32
N GLN A 58 2.70 -6.23 -8.53
CA GLN A 58 1.45 -6.85 -8.98
C GLN A 58 0.28 -6.16 -8.30
N ARG A 59 -0.75 -5.76 -9.05
CA ARG A 59 -2.00 -5.15 -8.53
C ARG A 59 -1.84 -3.76 -7.91
N GLY A 60 -0.63 -3.20 -7.88
CA GLY A 60 -0.28 -2.01 -7.08
C GLY A 60 0.57 -2.35 -5.85
N TRP A 61 0.71 -3.63 -5.52
CA TRP A 61 1.54 -4.09 -4.41
C TRP A 61 2.97 -4.41 -4.87
N LEU A 62 3.94 -4.06 -4.02
CA LEU A 62 5.34 -4.45 -4.15
C LEU A 62 5.62 -5.59 -3.19
N ASN A 63 5.82 -6.78 -3.75
CA ASN A 63 6.11 -7.99 -2.98
C ASN A 63 7.59 -8.36 -3.12
N ALA A 64 8.24 -8.70 -2.01
CA ALA A 64 9.66 -9.09 -2.02
C ALA A 64 9.86 -10.41 -2.77
N THR A 65 10.77 -10.43 -3.75
CA THR A 65 11.20 -11.66 -4.44
C THR A 65 12.07 -12.49 -3.51
N PRO A 66 12.30 -13.79 -3.81
CA PRO A 66 13.26 -14.60 -3.06
C PRO A 66 14.71 -14.12 -3.06
N VAL A 67 15.06 -13.11 -3.89
CA VAL A 67 16.34 -12.43 -3.82
C VAL A 67 16.44 -11.58 -2.55
N ALA A 68 15.38 -10.82 -2.23
CA ALA A 68 15.33 -9.96 -1.05
C ALA A 68 14.79 -10.69 0.19
N ASP A 69 13.65 -11.38 0.05
CA ASP A 69 13.04 -12.13 1.13
C ASP A 69 12.32 -13.38 0.57
N PRO A 70 12.79 -14.59 0.87
CA PRO A 70 12.15 -15.81 0.39
C PRO A 70 10.83 -16.13 1.09
N PHE A 71 10.46 -15.46 2.18
CA PHE A 71 9.29 -15.86 2.94
C PHE A 71 7.96 -15.72 2.19
N PRO A 72 7.61 -14.56 1.58
CA PRO A 72 6.30 -14.35 0.98
C PRO A 72 5.89 -15.43 -0.02
N LEU A 73 6.85 -15.91 -0.80
CA LEU A 73 6.61 -16.94 -1.81
C LEU A 73 6.97 -18.36 -1.33
N LEU A 74 8.15 -18.53 -0.72
CA LEU A 74 8.75 -19.86 -0.56
C LEU A 74 8.67 -20.43 0.86
N LYS A 75 8.44 -19.62 1.89
CA LYS A 75 8.44 -20.11 3.30
C LYS A 75 7.14 -19.89 4.04
N ASP A 76 6.27 -19.03 3.53
CA ASP A 76 4.97 -18.80 4.14
C ASP A 76 4.15 -20.10 4.19
N VAL A 77 3.51 -20.37 5.32
CA VAL A 77 2.68 -21.55 5.57
C VAL A 77 1.30 -21.17 6.10
N HIS A 78 0.98 -19.88 6.08
CA HIS A 78 -0.23 -19.24 6.59
C HIS A 78 -1.47 -20.15 6.68
N VAL A 79 -1.81 -20.65 7.88
CA VAL A 79 -3.00 -21.49 8.11
C VAL A 79 -3.12 -22.68 7.13
N GLY A 80 -1.97 -23.23 6.71
CA GLY A 80 -1.88 -24.33 5.74
C GLY A 80 -1.98 -23.91 4.27
N THR A 81 -2.19 -22.63 3.99
CA THR A 81 -2.38 -22.05 2.65
C THR A 81 -1.74 -20.65 2.57
N PRO A 82 -0.56 -20.51 1.95
CA PRO A 82 0.17 -19.24 1.92
C PRO A 82 -0.65 -18.11 1.28
N GLU A 83 -0.41 -16.86 1.68
CA GLU A 83 -1.17 -15.70 1.18
C GLU A 83 -0.90 -15.41 -0.29
N ILE A 84 0.37 -15.58 -0.70
CA ILE A 84 0.85 -15.10 -1.99
C ILE A 84 1.17 -16.24 -2.96
N SER A 85 1.70 -17.35 -2.48
CA SER A 85 2.12 -18.44 -3.38
C SER A 85 0.94 -19.22 -3.95
N ALA A 86 1.09 -19.77 -5.14
CA ALA A 86 0.16 -20.74 -5.72
C ALA A 86 0.41 -22.17 -5.22
N TYR A 87 0.52 -22.29 -3.90
CA TYR A 87 0.99 -23.48 -3.17
C TYR A 87 0.35 -24.79 -3.61
N HIS A 88 -0.96 -24.76 -3.94
CA HIS A 88 -1.72 -25.95 -4.32
C HIS A 88 -1.21 -26.63 -5.60
N TYR A 89 -0.52 -25.90 -6.48
CA TYR A 89 0.03 -26.49 -7.70
C TYR A 89 1.54 -26.28 -7.86
N ASN A 90 2.07 -25.10 -7.55
CA ASN A 90 3.50 -24.81 -7.70
C ASN A 90 3.93 -23.64 -6.81
N ARG A 91 4.77 -23.93 -5.83
CA ARG A 91 5.26 -22.95 -4.84
C ARG A 91 6.21 -21.89 -5.43
N SER A 92 6.75 -22.13 -6.62
CA SER A 92 7.55 -21.14 -7.33
C SER A 92 6.71 -20.04 -7.98
N TRP A 93 5.39 -20.22 -8.08
CA TRP A 93 4.47 -19.23 -8.64
C TRP A 93 3.76 -18.45 -7.54
N SER A 94 3.53 -17.15 -7.77
CA SER A 94 2.50 -16.41 -7.05
C SER A 94 1.11 -16.89 -7.49
N TYR A 95 0.07 -16.59 -6.70
CA TYR A 95 -1.32 -16.69 -7.16
C TYR A 95 -1.51 -15.88 -8.45
N THR A 96 -2.55 -16.23 -9.21
CA THR A 96 -2.72 -15.80 -10.60
C THR A 96 -4.05 -15.07 -10.82
N PRO A 97 -4.16 -13.81 -10.34
CA PRO A 97 -5.41 -13.07 -10.40
C PRO A 97 -5.61 -12.47 -11.80
N PRO A 98 -6.86 -12.29 -12.25
CA PRO A 98 -7.16 -11.55 -13.46
C PRO A 98 -6.84 -10.06 -13.27
N LEU A 99 -6.52 -9.34 -14.35
CA LEU A 99 -6.30 -7.90 -14.30
C LEU A 99 -7.53 -7.15 -13.78
N SER A 100 -8.76 -7.66 -13.92
CA SER A 100 -9.94 -7.06 -13.26
C SER A 100 -9.83 -7.03 -11.74
N ALA A 101 -9.11 -7.96 -11.12
CA ALA A 101 -8.82 -7.98 -9.69
C ALA A 101 -7.61 -7.11 -9.28
N HIS A 102 -7.08 -6.30 -10.21
CA HIS A 102 -5.99 -5.36 -9.93
C HIS A 102 -6.55 -3.95 -9.74
N PRO A 103 -6.41 -3.33 -8.55
CA PRO A 103 -6.63 -1.89 -8.36
C PRO A 103 -5.79 -1.06 -9.34
N ILE A 104 -4.49 -1.35 -9.40
CA ILE A 104 -3.56 -0.83 -10.40
C ILE A 104 -3.22 -1.97 -11.36
N PRO A 105 -3.82 -2.06 -12.57
CA PRO A 105 -3.63 -3.16 -13.53
C PRO A 105 -2.26 -3.13 -14.20
N VAL A 106 -1.26 -3.53 -13.42
CA VAL A 106 0.13 -3.67 -13.82
C VAL A 106 0.71 -4.97 -13.26
N ILE A 107 1.69 -5.51 -13.97
CA ILE A 107 2.58 -6.58 -13.52
C ILE A 107 4.02 -6.26 -13.93
N GLY A 108 4.98 -6.30 -13.01
CA GLY A 108 6.35 -5.90 -13.30
C GLY A 108 7.38 -6.38 -12.28
N LEU A 109 8.64 -6.04 -12.54
CA LEU A 109 9.80 -6.35 -11.71
C LEU A 109 10.59 -5.07 -11.43
N TRP A 110 11.15 -4.98 -10.22
CA TRP A 110 11.91 -3.83 -9.74
C TRP A 110 13.19 -4.29 -9.04
N ALA A 111 14.32 -3.73 -9.48
CA ALA A 111 15.64 -3.85 -8.84
C ALA A 111 16.06 -2.45 -8.34
N PRO A 112 15.57 -2.00 -7.18
CA PRO A 112 15.83 -0.68 -6.63
C PRO A 112 17.33 -0.37 -6.45
N GLY A 113 18.14 -1.37 -6.07
CA GLY A 113 19.60 -1.20 -5.95
C GLY A 113 20.30 -0.83 -7.25
N HIS A 114 19.71 -1.18 -8.40
CA HIS A 114 20.20 -0.81 -9.74
C HIS A 114 19.36 0.29 -10.40
N GLY A 115 18.27 0.73 -9.77
CA GLY A 115 17.32 1.67 -10.36
C GLY A 115 16.51 1.11 -11.54
N HIS A 116 16.47 -0.22 -11.72
CA HIS A 116 15.81 -0.83 -12.88
C HIS A 116 14.35 -1.18 -12.58
N TYR A 117 13.44 -0.80 -13.48
CA TYR A 117 12.05 -1.22 -13.44
C TYR A 117 11.58 -1.62 -14.84
N ALA A 118 10.75 -2.65 -14.93
CA ALA A 118 10.03 -3.01 -16.15
C ALA A 118 8.67 -3.62 -15.79
N GLY A 119 7.59 -3.15 -16.41
CA GLY A 119 6.23 -3.62 -16.15
C GLY A 119 5.29 -3.47 -17.33
N LEU A 120 4.34 -4.40 -17.43
CA LEU A 120 3.23 -4.37 -18.38
C LEU A 120 2.06 -3.64 -17.73
N GLU A 121 1.73 -2.46 -18.23
CA GLU A 121 0.65 -1.60 -17.74
C GLU A 121 -0.59 -1.70 -18.64
N PHE A 122 -1.76 -1.81 -18.03
CA PHE A 122 -3.05 -2.00 -18.70
C PHE A 122 -4.12 -0.98 -18.27
N ILE A 123 -3.75 0.08 -17.55
CA ILE A 123 -4.68 1.11 -17.08
C ILE A 123 -5.25 1.88 -18.27
N THR A 124 -4.44 2.27 -19.27
CA THR A 124 -4.98 2.90 -20.49
C THR A 124 -5.98 1.96 -21.18
N THR A 125 -5.67 0.66 -21.27
CA THR A 125 -6.59 -0.35 -21.81
C THR A 125 -7.89 -0.46 -21.03
N ARG A 126 -7.82 -0.40 -19.70
CA ARG A 126 -8.99 -0.37 -18.81
C ARG A 126 -9.87 0.85 -19.07
N LEU A 127 -9.26 2.03 -19.08
CA LEU A 127 -9.96 3.31 -19.23
C LEU A 127 -10.57 3.49 -20.62
N GLU A 128 -10.09 2.77 -21.63
CA GLU A 128 -10.64 2.84 -22.99
C GLU A 128 -11.65 1.73 -23.31
N GLY A 129 -11.45 0.48 -22.84
CA GLY A 129 -12.30 -0.64 -23.29
C GLY A 129 -12.37 -1.90 -22.43
N ASN A 130 -11.64 -2.02 -21.32
CA ASN A 130 -11.66 -3.18 -20.41
C ASN A 130 -11.39 -4.54 -21.11
N SER A 131 -10.61 -4.57 -22.21
CA SER A 131 -10.26 -5.83 -22.90
C SER A 131 -9.32 -6.71 -22.08
N GLU A 132 -8.60 -6.11 -21.14
CA GLU A 132 -7.62 -6.75 -20.26
C GLU A 132 -8.25 -7.61 -19.16
N ARG A 133 -9.52 -7.37 -18.83
CA ARG A 133 -10.17 -7.84 -17.59
C ARG A 133 -10.01 -9.33 -17.25
N ASN A 134 -9.89 -10.19 -18.27
CA ASN A 134 -9.82 -11.64 -18.12
C ASN A 134 -8.39 -12.20 -18.26
N ILE A 135 -7.41 -11.36 -18.57
CA ILE A 135 -6.01 -11.75 -18.63
C ILE A 135 -5.48 -11.81 -17.20
N ALA A 136 -4.92 -12.94 -16.80
CA ALA A 136 -4.31 -13.09 -15.49
C ALA A 136 -2.83 -12.73 -15.50
N THR A 137 -2.27 -12.54 -14.32
CA THR A 137 -0.84 -12.26 -14.15
C THR A 137 -0.24 -13.16 -13.10
N GLY A 138 1.06 -13.43 -13.18
CA GLY A 138 1.75 -14.18 -12.12
C GLY A 138 3.24 -13.91 -12.13
N TYR A 139 3.86 -14.03 -10.96
CA TYR A 139 5.30 -14.04 -10.77
C TYR A 139 5.80 -15.48 -10.64
N HIS A 140 6.94 -15.79 -11.24
CA HIS A 140 7.58 -17.09 -11.14
C HIS A 140 9.07 -16.97 -10.74
N TRP A 141 9.46 -17.76 -9.75
CA TRP A 141 10.84 -17.91 -9.30
C TRP A 141 11.44 -19.25 -9.74
N ARG A 142 12.59 -19.22 -10.41
CA ARG A 142 13.35 -20.43 -10.76
C ARG A 142 14.62 -20.51 -9.91
N PRO A 143 14.78 -21.56 -9.08
CA PRO A 143 16.01 -21.77 -8.32
C PRO A 143 17.24 -21.85 -9.24
N LYS A 144 18.40 -21.36 -8.78
CA LYS A 144 19.67 -21.39 -9.53
C LYS A 144 20.05 -22.79 -10.06
N GLY A 145 19.65 -23.85 -9.36
CA GLY A 145 19.87 -25.25 -9.78
C GLY A 145 18.97 -25.77 -10.91
N GLN A 146 18.00 -24.97 -11.37
CA GLN A 146 17.05 -25.33 -12.44
C GLN A 146 17.06 -24.31 -13.59
N GLY A 147 18.26 -23.80 -13.93
CA GLY A 147 18.44 -22.79 -14.97
C GLY A 147 18.40 -21.34 -14.46
N GLY A 148 17.94 -21.11 -13.23
CA GLY A 148 17.97 -19.82 -12.54
C GLY A 148 17.11 -18.71 -13.17
N GLY A 149 16.73 -17.73 -12.35
CA GLY A 149 16.09 -16.50 -12.80
C GLY A 149 14.69 -16.31 -12.24
N GLN A 150 14.06 -15.23 -12.68
CA GLN A 150 12.72 -14.85 -12.25
C GLN A 150 12.04 -14.03 -13.33
N TYR A 151 10.73 -14.14 -13.41
CA TYR A 151 9.93 -13.40 -14.37
C TYR A 151 8.53 -13.16 -13.87
N VAL A 152 7.90 -12.12 -14.41
CA VAL A 152 6.45 -12.00 -14.38
C VAL A 152 5.88 -12.40 -15.73
N ALA A 153 4.65 -12.89 -15.75
CA ALA A 153 3.98 -13.33 -16.95
C ALA A 153 2.51 -12.95 -17.02
N LEU A 154 2.00 -12.82 -18.24
CA LEU A 154 0.58 -12.92 -18.52
C LEU A 154 0.18 -14.40 -18.57
N VAL A 155 -0.89 -14.71 -17.85
CA VAL A 155 -1.43 -16.05 -17.60
C VAL A 155 -2.87 -16.10 -18.10
N TYR A 156 -3.32 -17.27 -18.56
CA TYR A 156 -4.72 -17.48 -18.88
C TYR A 156 -5.13 -18.95 -18.71
N PRO A 157 -6.33 -19.25 -18.15
CA PRO A 157 -7.22 -18.33 -17.44
C PRO A 157 -6.69 -18.00 -16.04
N TYR A 158 -7.43 -17.22 -15.25
CA TYR A 158 -7.08 -16.96 -13.84
C TYR A 158 -7.35 -18.17 -12.94
N GLY A 159 -6.73 -18.18 -11.76
CA GLY A 159 -6.65 -19.36 -10.88
C GLY A 159 -7.90 -19.70 -10.04
N GLY A 160 -9.12 -19.50 -10.54
CA GLY A 160 -10.37 -19.77 -9.80
C GLY A 160 -10.54 -18.89 -8.55
N THR A 161 -11.27 -19.39 -7.54
CA THR A 161 -11.49 -18.68 -6.26
C THR A 161 -10.18 -18.53 -5.47
N GLY A 162 -9.90 -17.32 -4.98
CA GLY A 162 -8.62 -16.99 -4.32
C GLY A 162 -7.41 -17.06 -5.27
N TYR A 163 -7.64 -17.33 -6.56
CA TYR A 163 -6.65 -17.31 -7.63
C TYR A 163 -5.47 -18.29 -7.47
N GLN A 164 -5.60 -19.30 -6.61
CA GLN A 164 -4.55 -20.28 -6.30
C GLN A 164 -4.74 -21.67 -6.94
N THR A 165 -5.79 -21.84 -7.75
CA THR A 165 -6.05 -23.10 -8.45
C THR A 165 -5.37 -23.11 -9.81
N LEU A 166 -4.81 -24.26 -10.22
CA LEU A 166 -4.29 -24.42 -11.56
C LEU A 166 -5.46 -24.66 -12.54
N THR A 167 -5.64 -23.73 -13.46
CA THR A 167 -6.68 -23.75 -14.48
C THR A 167 -6.05 -23.71 -15.88
N PHE A 168 -6.79 -24.18 -16.89
CA PHE A 168 -6.27 -24.30 -18.25
C PHE A 168 -7.26 -23.76 -19.29
N PRO A 169 -6.75 -23.19 -20.41
CA PRO A 169 -7.60 -22.69 -21.47
C PRO A 169 -8.46 -23.80 -22.10
N GLN A 170 -9.63 -23.44 -22.58
CA GLN A 170 -10.54 -24.31 -23.30
C GLN A 170 -10.50 -24.07 -24.81
N PRO A 171 -10.80 -25.09 -25.64
CA PRO A 171 -10.98 -24.89 -27.08
C PRO A 171 -12.03 -23.80 -27.36
N GLY A 172 -11.66 -22.81 -28.18
CA GLY A 172 -12.50 -21.66 -28.53
C GLY A 172 -12.17 -20.39 -27.73
N ASP A 173 -11.40 -20.48 -26.65
CA ASP A 173 -11.01 -19.31 -25.86
C ASP A 173 -10.23 -18.30 -26.72
N ARG A 174 -10.54 -17.02 -26.50
CA ARG A 174 -9.90 -15.88 -27.16
C ARG A 174 -9.19 -15.02 -26.13
N ILE A 175 -7.89 -14.90 -26.30
CA ILE A 175 -7.00 -14.13 -25.42
C ILE A 175 -6.55 -12.91 -26.21
N ALA A 176 -7.21 -11.77 -26.01
CA ALA A 176 -6.91 -10.57 -26.78
C ALA A 176 -6.97 -9.32 -25.91
N SER A 177 -5.91 -8.53 -25.93
CA SER A 177 -5.83 -7.22 -25.27
C SER A 177 -4.62 -6.44 -25.77
N ARG A 178 -4.35 -5.30 -25.14
CA ARG A 178 -3.16 -4.49 -25.34
C ARG A 178 -2.64 -3.95 -24.01
N CYS A 179 -1.36 -3.60 -23.98
CA CYS A 179 -0.67 -3.00 -22.83
C CYS A 179 0.51 -2.16 -23.31
N VAL A 180 1.08 -1.38 -22.40
CA VAL A 180 2.33 -0.67 -22.60
C VAL A 180 3.42 -1.31 -21.75
N LEU A 181 4.61 -1.52 -22.32
CA LEU A 181 5.80 -1.90 -21.56
C LEU A 181 6.47 -0.63 -21.02
N LEU A 182 6.19 -0.32 -19.76
CA LEU A 182 6.84 0.76 -19.03
C LEU A 182 8.17 0.27 -18.47
N TRP A 183 9.22 1.09 -18.58
CA TRP A 183 10.54 0.75 -18.05
C TRP A 183 11.28 1.99 -17.55
N SER A 184 12.21 1.79 -16.63
CA SER A 184 13.12 2.83 -16.13
C SER A 184 14.46 2.22 -15.77
N LEU A 185 15.55 2.98 -15.99
CA LEU A 185 16.89 2.68 -15.50
C LEU A 185 17.31 3.68 -14.41
N SER A 186 16.36 4.41 -13.84
CA SER A 186 16.59 5.46 -12.86
C SER A 186 15.43 5.55 -11.85
N LEU A 187 14.95 4.39 -11.38
CA LEU A 187 13.92 4.27 -10.33
C LEU A 187 14.53 3.70 -9.03
N PRO A 188 15.22 4.53 -8.22
CA PRO A 188 15.93 4.08 -7.03
C PRO A 188 14.98 3.72 -5.88
N ALA A 189 15.51 3.09 -4.82
CA ALA A 189 14.79 2.68 -3.62
C ALA A 189 14.01 3.81 -2.90
N THR A 190 14.39 5.08 -3.10
CA THR A 190 13.70 6.25 -2.55
C THR A 190 12.48 6.70 -3.37
N ASP A 191 12.25 6.10 -4.54
CA ASP A 191 11.05 6.32 -5.37
C ASP A 191 10.15 5.07 -5.33
N ASP A 192 9.07 5.07 -6.11
CA ASP A 192 8.07 4.00 -6.06
C ASP A 192 7.51 3.66 -7.45
N PRO A 193 7.37 2.36 -7.81
CA PRO A 193 6.75 1.95 -9.06
C PRO A 193 5.32 2.43 -9.29
N ASN A 194 4.46 2.52 -8.26
CA ASN A 194 3.11 3.10 -8.43
C ASN A 194 3.23 4.57 -8.79
N ARG A 195 4.11 5.32 -8.12
CA ARG A 195 4.37 6.73 -8.47
C ARG A 195 4.82 6.87 -9.92
N PHE A 196 5.73 6.02 -10.39
CA PHE A 196 6.18 6.05 -11.79
C PHE A 196 5.04 5.79 -12.77
N VAL A 197 4.25 4.73 -12.54
CA VAL A 197 3.10 4.36 -13.37
C VAL A 197 2.03 5.46 -13.37
N LEU A 198 1.62 5.95 -12.20
CA LEU A 198 0.61 7.00 -12.11
C LEU A 198 1.07 8.32 -12.73
N ASN A 199 2.36 8.69 -12.63
CA ASN A 199 2.86 9.88 -13.32
C ASN A 199 2.82 9.72 -14.85
N TYR A 200 3.16 8.54 -15.37
CA TYR A 200 3.02 8.25 -16.80
C TYR A 200 1.58 8.47 -17.27
N LEU A 201 0.60 7.92 -16.54
CA LEU A 201 -0.83 8.13 -16.85
C LEU A 201 -1.26 9.58 -16.69
N TRP A 202 -0.88 10.23 -15.60
CA TRP A 202 -1.27 11.61 -15.31
C TRP A 202 -0.78 12.60 -16.37
N GLN A 203 0.35 12.31 -17.02
CA GLN A 203 0.90 13.16 -18.08
C GLN A 203 0.22 12.94 -19.44
N ARG A 204 -0.30 11.73 -19.70
CA ARG A 204 -0.78 11.33 -21.04
C ARG A 204 -2.30 11.22 -21.13
N ASP A 205 -2.90 10.58 -20.13
CA ASP A 205 -4.26 10.07 -20.16
C ASP A 205 -5.11 10.62 -19.00
N ARG A 206 -4.72 11.74 -18.40
CA ARG A 206 -5.43 12.36 -17.26
C ARG A 206 -6.91 12.58 -17.53
N GLU A 207 -7.27 12.96 -18.76
CA GLU A 207 -8.66 13.20 -19.16
C GLU A 207 -9.52 11.93 -19.17
N LEU A 208 -8.89 10.75 -19.21
CA LEU A 208 -9.57 9.45 -19.13
C LEU A 208 -9.81 9.01 -17.68
N LEU A 209 -9.11 9.60 -16.70
CA LEU A 209 -9.27 9.24 -15.30
C LEU A 209 -10.66 9.63 -14.78
N PRO A 210 -11.23 8.86 -13.84
CA PRO A 210 -12.49 9.19 -13.19
C PRO A 210 -12.47 10.62 -12.62
N ARG A 211 -13.57 11.33 -12.86
CA ARG A 211 -13.75 12.70 -12.35
C ARG A 211 -13.97 12.67 -10.85
N ILE A 212 -13.45 13.70 -10.20
CA ILE A 212 -13.65 13.96 -8.78
C ILE A 212 -14.58 15.17 -8.60
N PRO A 213 -15.34 15.25 -7.49
CA PRO A 213 -16.12 16.44 -7.18
C PRO A 213 -15.19 17.65 -6.96
N ALA A 214 -15.75 18.85 -6.93
CA ALA A 214 -14.97 20.06 -6.63
C ALA A 214 -14.65 20.18 -5.12
N THR A 215 -15.53 19.62 -4.26
CA THR A 215 -15.40 19.66 -2.80
C THR A 215 -15.46 18.25 -2.23
N VAL A 216 -15.07 18.08 -0.97
CA VAL A 216 -15.08 16.78 -0.28
C VAL A 216 -16.11 16.84 0.84
N ASP A 217 -17.24 16.16 0.64
CA ASP A 217 -18.29 16.05 1.66
C ASP A 217 -18.12 14.78 2.51
N LEU A 218 -17.84 14.97 3.79
CA LEU A 218 -17.68 13.91 4.79
C LEU A 218 -18.99 13.63 5.56
N SER A 219 -20.12 14.10 5.05
CA SER A 219 -21.46 13.74 5.55
C SER A 219 -21.72 12.25 5.62
N TRP A 220 -21.00 11.42 4.87
CA TRP A 220 -21.21 9.97 4.90
C TRP A 220 -20.65 9.27 6.16
N LEU A 221 -19.80 9.93 6.96
CA LEU A 221 -19.19 9.31 8.14
C LEU A 221 -20.26 8.78 9.11
N PRO A 222 -20.10 7.56 9.66
CA PRO A 222 -21.02 7.00 10.65
C PRO A 222 -21.19 7.94 11.85
N GLY A 223 -22.41 8.06 12.36
CA GLY A 223 -22.71 8.89 13.54
C GLY A 223 -21.85 8.54 14.75
N GLY A 224 -21.67 7.24 15.02
CA GLY A 224 -20.97 6.73 16.19
C GLY A 224 -19.47 7.04 16.28
N ILE A 225 -18.85 7.60 15.22
CA ILE A 225 -17.42 7.97 15.21
C ILE A 225 -17.14 9.45 15.01
N ARG A 226 -18.18 10.29 14.90
CA ARG A 226 -17.97 11.69 14.58
C ARG A 226 -17.24 12.44 15.67
N LEU A 227 -16.22 13.19 15.26
CA LEU A 227 -15.39 13.96 16.17
C LEU A 227 -16.17 15.14 16.77
N GLN A 228 -16.27 15.16 18.11
CA GLN A 228 -16.81 16.31 18.85
C GLN A 228 -15.74 17.38 19.10
N ASP A 229 -14.48 16.95 19.19
CA ASP A 229 -13.29 17.79 19.37
C ASP A 229 -12.13 17.13 18.62
N PHE A 230 -10.98 17.81 18.53
CA PHE A 230 -9.75 17.22 18.03
C PHE A 230 -9.37 15.98 18.85
N GLU A 231 -8.92 14.93 18.17
CA GLU A 231 -8.37 13.76 18.87
C GLU A 231 -7.16 14.18 19.71
N GLY A 232 -7.06 13.62 20.92
CA GLY A 232 -5.89 13.79 21.78
C GLY A 232 -4.79 12.76 21.50
N PRO A 233 -3.66 12.83 22.22
CA PRO A 233 -2.53 11.96 21.96
C PRO A 233 -2.91 10.51 22.27
N PRO A 234 -2.38 9.56 21.50
CA PRO A 234 -2.66 8.15 21.72
C PRO A 234 -2.18 7.73 23.13
N PRO A 235 -2.99 6.96 23.87
CA PRO A 235 -2.64 6.52 25.21
C PRO A 235 -1.60 5.39 25.19
N GLY A 236 -0.99 5.12 26.35
CA GLY A 236 -0.18 3.92 26.59
C GLY A 236 1.27 4.02 26.10
N GLY A 237 2.03 2.94 26.28
CA GLY A 237 3.40 2.81 25.76
C GLY A 237 3.47 2.08 24.43
N LEU A 238 4.68 1.99 23.87
CA LEU A 238 5.01 1.21 22.68
C LEU A 238 5.31 -0.26 22.98
N ILE A 239 5.95 -0.57 24.11
CA ILE A 239 6.30 -1.95 24.46
C ILE A 239 5.12 -2.58 25.16
N GLY A 240 4.36 -3.35 24.39
CA GLY A 240 3.14 -3.97 24.89
C GLY A 240 2.21 -4.23 23.73
N GLY A 241 2.05 -5.50 23.40
CA GLY A 241 1.18 -5.93 22.32
C GLY A 241 0.97 -7.42 22.45
N VAL A 242 -0.30 -7.81 22.55
CA VAL A 242 -0.71 -9.19 22.39
C VAL A 242 -1.55 -9.27 21.14
N GLU A 243 -0.95 -9.69 20.03
CA GLU A 243 -1.69 -10.04 18.82
C GLU A 243 -2.23 -11.48 18.97
N GLY A 244 -3.18 -11.62 19.92
CA GLY A 244 -4.01 -12.79 20.20
C GLY A 244 -3.37 -14.16 19.95
N GLN A 245 -4.00 -14.91 19.04
CA GLN A 245 -3.69 -16.30 18.67
C GLN A 245 -2.49 -16.45 17.72
N PHE A 246 -1.94 -15.33 17.24
CA PHE A 246 -0.92 -15.33 16.18
C PHE A 246 0.50 -15.50 16.74
N GLN A 247 0.69 -15.13 18.00
CA GLN A 247 1.97 -15.22 18.69
C GLN A 247 1.93 -16.14 19.91
N VAL A 248 3.10 -16.65 20.30
CA VAL A 248 3.24 -17.43 21.53
C VAL A 248 2.99 -16.52 22.75
N PRO A 249 2.26 -16.97 23.79
CA PRO A 249 2.04 -16.19 25.00
C PRO A 249 3.34 -15.62 25.59
N GLY A 250 3.31 -14.36 25.99
CA GLY A 250 4.48 -13.64 26.52
C GLY A 250 5.38 -12.99 25.47
N SER A 251 5.10 -13.16 24.17
CA SER A 251 5.79 -12.41 23.12
C SER A 251 5.51 -10.90 23.24
N GLN A 252 6.52 -10.08 22.98
CA GLN A 252 6.41 -8.62 23.02
C GLN A 252 6.58 -8.01 21.64
N LEU A 253 5.73 -7.03 21.34
CA LEU A 253 5.73 -6.28 20.09
C LEU A 253 5.93 -4.79 20.37
N ILE A 254 6.33 -4.06 19.33
CA ILE A 254 6.14 -2.61 19.28
C ILE A 254 4.69 -2.37 18.84
N GLY A 255 3.90 -1.73 19.70
CA GLY A 255 2.55 -1.26 19.40
C GLY A 255 2.55 0.13 18.77
N GLY A 256 1.49 0.89 19.05
CA GLY A 256 1.45 2.32 18.71
C GLY A 256 0.91 2.64 17.32
N TRP A 257 0.06 1.81 16.71
CA TRP A 257 -0.54 2.11 15.39
C TRP A 257 -1.17 3.49 15.31
N ARG A 258 -1.88 3.92 16.36
CA ARG A 258 -2.51 5.25 16.43
C ARG A 258 -1.52 6.41 16.63
N TRP A 259 -0.23 6.12 16.84
CA TRP A 259 0.76 7.18 17.06
C TRP A 259 0.90 8.06 15.83
N HIS A 260 0.50 7.62 14.63
CA HIS A 260 0.43 8.46 13.40
C HIS A 260 -0.36 9.77 13.56
N ASN A 261 -1.34 9.85 14.46
CA ASN A 261 -2.22 11.02 14.59
C ASN A 261 -1.56 12.22 15.28
N GLU A 262 -0.88 12.01 16.40
CA GLU A 262 -0.32 13.10 17.21
C GLU A 262 0.88 12.61 18.04
N SER A 263 1.86 13.48 18.28
CA SER A 263 3.05 13.17 19.09
C SER A 263 2.70 13.10 20.59
N PRO A 264 2.88 11.94 21.26
CA PRO A 264 2.64 11.83 22.70
C PRO A 264 3.62 12.64 23.56
N VAL A 265 4.82 12.93 23.04
CA VAL A 265 5.85 13.71 23.76
C VAL A 265 5.56 15.20 23.67
N GLN A 266 5.23 15.72 22.47
CA GLN A 266 4.88 17.12 22.27
C GLN A 266 3.71 17.52 23.18
N VAL A 267 2.64 16.72 23.19
CA VAL A 267 1.46 17.01 24.03
C VAL A 267 1.81 16.98 25.51
N ALA A 268 2.62 16.01 25.97
CA ALA A 268 3.05 15.94 27.37
C ALA A 268 3.87 17.18 27.75
N LYS A 269 4.77 17.63 26.88
CA LYS A 269 5.54 18.86 27.07
C LYS A 269 4.66 20.10 27.14
N ASP A 270 3.72 20.26 26.21
CA ASP A 270 2.84 21.43 26.15
C ASP A 270 1.91 21.51 27.38
N ARG A 271 1.56 20.35 27.96
CA ARG A 271 0.79 20.25 29.21
C ARG A 271 1.65 20.34 30.48
N GLY A 272 2.98 20.35 30.38
CA GLY A 272 3.88 20.29 31.53
C GLY A 272 3.86 18.95 32.29
N ASP A 273 3.42 17.86 31.65
CA ASP A 273 3.32 16.54 32.24
C ASP A 273 4.69 15.85 32.29
N THR A 274 5.45 16.19 33.33
CA THR A 274 6.80 15.66 33.53
C THR A 274 6.80 14.15 33.85
N SER A 275 5.73 13.63 34.45
CA SER A 275 5.60 12.19 34.72
C SER A 275 5.56 11.42 33.41
N ARG A 276 4.68 11.85 32.50
CA ARG A 276 4.54 11.22 31.19
C ARG A 276 5.81 11.32 30.34
N LEU A 277 6.51 12.45 30.38
CA LEU A 277 7.80 12.59 29.68
C LEU A 277 8.85 11.60 30.21
N ASN A 278 8.93 11.41 31.52
CA ASN A 278 9.84 10.43 32.13
C ASN A 278 9.46 8.98 31.80
N GLU A 279 8.17 8.66 31.72
CA GLU A 279 7.70 7.33 31.30
C GLU A 279 8.11 7.03 29.84
N LEU A 280 7.87 7.97 28.94
CA LEU A 280 8.22 7.86 27.52
C LEU A 280 9.75 7.73 27.32
N ASP A 281 10.53 8.51 28.09
CA ASP A 281 11.98 8.42 28.09
C ASP A 281 12.48 7.06 28.61
N SER A 282 11.90 6.56 29.71
CA SER A 282 12.20 5.23 30.24
C SER A 282 11.87 4.11 29.24
N GLU A 283 10.76 4.25 28.52
CA GLU A 283 10.38 3.32 27.46
C GLU A 283 11.36 3.35 26.27
N ALA A 284 11.83 4.54 25.86
CA ALA A 284 12.87 4.67 24.85
C ALA A 284 14.16 3.95 25.29
N HIS A 285 14.56 4.07 26.56
CA HIS A 285 15.70 3.32 27.10
C HIS A 285 15.52 1.81 26.99
N ARG A 286 14.32 1.29 27.28
CA ARG A 286 14.02 -0.14 27.10
C ARG A 286 14.06 -0.56 25.64
N LEU A 287 13.57 0.26 24.71
CA LEU A 287 13.63 -0.03 23.28
C LEU A 287 15.07 -0.13 22.76
N MET A 288 16.03 0.60 23.35
CA MET A 288 17.43 0.48 22.98
C MET A 288 18.01 -0.92 23.22
N GLU A 289 17.50 -1.68 24.20
CA GLU A 289 17.95 -3.06 24.47
C GLU A 289 17.65 -4.01 23.30
N TYR A 290 16.63 -3.69 22.50
CA TYR A 290 16.18 -4.48 21.35
C TYR A 290 16.59 -3.90 20.01
N ALA A 291 17.21 -2.72 19.99
CA ALA A 291 17.58 -2.04 18.76
C ALA A 291 18.70 -2.82 18.04
N LYS A 292 18.48 -3.13 16.76
CA LYS A 292 19.49 -3.70 15.88
C LYS A 292 20.19 -2.60 15.12
N HIS A 293 21.52 -2.56 15.26
CA HIS A 293 22.41 -1.72 14.46
C HIS A 293 23.02 -2.56 13.35
N PHE A 294 22.88 -2.13 12.11
CA PHE A 294 23.34 -2.88 10.93
C PHE A 294 23.66 -1.93 9.78
N ARG A 295 24.31 -2.45 8.73
CA ARG A 295 24.67 -1.67 7.54
C ARG A 295 24.00 -2.24 6.30
N VAL A 296 23.47 -1.36 5.45
CA VAL A 296 22.88 -1.70 4.15
C VAL A 296 23.39 -0.69 3.13
N ASP A 297 24.07 -1.17 2.09
CA ASP A 297 24.67 -0.33 1.03
C ASP A 297 25.51 0.86 1.55
N GLY A 298 26.18 0.65 2.70
CA GLY A 298 27.01 1.66 3.35
C GLY A 298 26.27 2.62 4.29
N ASP A 299 24.94 2.58 4.35
CA ASP A 299 24.15 3.31 5.33
C ASP A 299 24.19 2.61 6.70
N GLU A 300 24.36 3.39 7.77
CA GLU A 300 24.17 2.92 9.14
C GLU A 300 22.67 2.95 9.46
N CYS A 301 22.10 1.78 9.72
CA CYS A 301 20.69 1.58 9.97
C CYS A 301 20.46 1.17 11.44
N VAL A 302 19.33 1.61 11.99
CA VAL A 302 18.85 1.19 13.31
C VAL A 302 17.38 0.83 13.19
N TYR A 303 17.01 -0.36 13.65
CA TYR A 303 15.61 -0.80 13.63
C TYR A 303 15.33 -1.94 14.62
N TRP A 304 14.06 -2.35 14.71
CA TRP A 304 13.61 -3.38 15.64
C TRP A 304 12.97 -4.54 14.91
N GLU A 305 13.30 -5.76 15.33
CA GLU A 305 12.62 -6.95 14.84
C GLU A 305 11.19 -7.02 15.38
N LYS A 306 10.31 -7.57 14.55
CA LYS A 306 8.98 -8.02 14.96
C LYS A 306 9.04 -9.55 15.05
N PRO A 307 8.92 -10.17 16.24
CA PRO A 307 8.67 -9.56 17.56
C PRO A 307 9.95 -8.99 18.18
N LEU A 308 9.80 -8.18 19.23
CA LEU A 308 10.92 -7.80 20.10
C LEU A 308 11.44 -9.02 20.88
N THR A 309 10.52 -9.80 21.45
CA THR A 309 10.80 -11.05 22.16
C THR A 309 9.72 -12.09 21.88
N GLY A 310 10.06 -13.37 21.96
CA GLY A 310 9.13 -14.46 21.66
C GLY A 310 9.13 -14.83 20.17
N ARG A 311 7.99 -15.33 19.67
CA ARG A 311 7.84 -15.77 18.27
C ARG A 311 6.37 -15.91 17.85
N TRP A 312 6.14 -15.96 16.54
CA TRP A 312 4.87 -16.36 15.94
C TRP A 312 4.59 -17.83 16.24
N THR A 313 3.31 -18.21 16.25
CA THR A 313 2.95 -19.63 16.28
C THR A 313 3.22 -20.27 14.92
N ASP A 314 3.40 -21.59 14.89
CA ASP A 314 3.89 -22.29 13.69
C ASP A 314 2.90 -22.23 12.52
N VAL A 315 1.60 -22.14 12.83
CA VAL A 315 0.51 -22.00 11.84
C VAL A 315 0.60 -20.68 11.07
N TRP A 316 1.22 -19.66 11.66
CA TRP A 316 1.42 -18.35 11.04
C TRP A 316 2.87 -18.16 10.59
N GLY A 317 3.66 -19.23 10.48
CA GLY A 317 5.04 -19.19 9.95
C GLY A 317 6.16 -19.25 10.98
N GLY A 318 5.84 -19.24 12.28
CA GLY A 318 6.82 -19.46 13.34
C GLY A 318 8.02 -18.49 13.29
N ALA A 319 9.22 -19.00 13.57
CA ALA A 319 10.44 -18.19 13.58
C ALA A 319 10.77 -17.54 12.22
N ALA A 320 10.32 -18.12 11.10
CA ALA A 320 10.58 -17.61 9.76
C ALA A 320 9.86 -16.29 9.47
N VAL A 321 8.85 -15.92 10.27
CA VAL A 321 8.13 -14.64 10.17
C VAL A 321 8.99 -13.45 10.61
N THR A 322 9.90 -13.69 11.56
CA THR A 322 10.69 -12.63 12.19
C THR A 322 11.35 -11.73 11.17
N THR A 323 11.17 -10.42 11.31
CA THR A 323 11.57 -9.48 10.27
C THR A 323 11.88 -8.07 10.79
N LEU A 324 12.84 -7.41 10.13
CA LEU A 324 13.10 -5.97 10.21
C LEU A 324 12.23 -5.16 9.23
N HIS A 325 11.47 -5.85 8.39
CA HIS A 325 10.60 -5.26 7.38
C HIS A 325 9.18 -5.00 7.93
N ASN A 326 9.06 -4.39 9.12
CA ASN A 326 7.76 -4.10 9.74
C ASN A 326 7.53 -2.58 9.88
N ALA A 327 6.29 -2.10 9.88
CA ALA A 327 5.98 -0.67 10.07
C ALA A 327 5.93 -0.23 11.54
N ASN A 328 5.73 -1.15 12.48
CA ASN A 328 5.67 -0.82 13.91
C ASN A 328 6.96 -0.15 14.41
N GLY A 329 8.12 -0.54 13.90
CA GLY A 329 9.40 0.09 14.26
C GLY A 329 9.46 1.60 13.99
N PHE A 330 8.63 2.14 13.09
CA PHE A 330 8.52 3.59 12.91
C PHE A 330 7.85 4.29 14.08
N ALA A 331 6.96 3.64 14.84
CA ALA A 331 6.44 4.23 16.07
C ALA A 331 7.55 4.44 17.11
N ALA A 332 8.47 3.47 17.23
CA ALA A 332 9.68 3.64 18.03
C ALA A 332 10.56 4.77 17.48
N GLY A 333 10.82 4.80 16.17
CA GLY A 333 11.55 5.88 15.52
C GLY A 333 10.99 7.27 15.83
N ARG A 334 9.66 7.41 15.85
CA ARG A 334 8.97 8.66 16.22
C ARG A 334 9.15 9.02 17.69
N LEU A 335 9.06 8.05 18.60
CA LEU A 335 9.37 8.30 20.02
C LEU A 335 10.77 8.89 20.20
N PHE A 336 11.78 8.30 19.56
CA PHE A 336 13.16 8.81 19.63
C PHE A 336 13.30 10.21 19.01
N LEU A 337 12.67 10.45 17.86
CA LEU A 337 12.67 11.75 17.19
C LEU A 337 12.01 12.83 18.06
N ASP A 338 10.85 12.51 18.63
CA ASP A 338 10.10 13.44 19.47
C ASP A 338 10.85 13.74 20.77
N LEU A 339 11.45 12.75 21.43
CA LEU A 339 12.29 12.99 22.63
C LEU A 339 13.54 13.84 22.30
N TYR A 340 14.12 13.65 21.12
CA TYR A 340 15.22 14.50 20.63
C TYR A 340 14.78 15.96 20.41
N ARG A 341 13.62 16.15 19.77
CA ARG A 341 13.05 17.46 19.41
C ARG A 341 12.58 18.20 20.65
N ASP A 342 11.82 17.52 21.49
CA ASP A 342 10.99 18.16 22.51
C ASP A 342 11.52 18.00 23.94
N TYR A 343 12.17 16.87 24.24
CA TYR A 343 12.66 16.56 25.58
C TYR A 343 14.18 16.71 25.74
N GLY A 344 14.88 17.13 24.68
CA GLY A 344 16.30 17.48 24.74
C GLY A 344 17.27 16.29 24.71
N ARG A 345 16.80 15.09 24.35
CA ARG A 345 17.61 13.86 24.26
C ARG A 345 18.48 13.83 23.00
N LYS A 346 19.54 14.63 22.98
CA LYS A 346 20.43 14.79 21.82
C LYS A 346 21.21 13.52 21.47
N GLU A 347 21.43 12.65 22.45
CA GLU A 347 22.03 11.33 22.31
C GLU A 347 21.26 10.40 21.36
N TYR A 348 19.95 10.62 21.16
CA TYR A 348 19.11 9.77 20.31
C TYR A 348 19.23 10.06 18.80
N LEU A 349 19.94 11.12 18.40
CA LEU A 349 20.04 11.53 17.00
C LEU A 349 20.57 10.42 16.08
N ALA A 350 21.54 9.62 16.53
CA ALA A 350 22.09 8.53 15.74
C ALA A 350 21.06 7.41 15.46
N ILE A 351 20.16 7.15 16.42
CA ILE A 351 19.05 6.20 16.25
C ILE A 351 18.05 6.76 15.23
N VAL A 352 17.67 8.03 15.38
CA VAL A 352 16.73 8.72 14.49
C VAL A 352 17.23 8.73 13.04
N ASP A 353 18.50 9.08 12.81
CA ASP A 353 19.15 9.00 11.50
C ASP A 353 19.18 7.56 10.96
N GLY A 354 19.46 6.59 11.84
CA GLY A 354 19.50 5.17 11.49
C GLY A 354 18.14 4.62 11.05
N VAL A 355 17.04 5.07 11.67
CA VAL A 355 15.68 4.70 11.25
C VAL A 355 15.36 5.28 9.88
N LEU A 356 15.70 6.55 9.62
CA LEU A 356 15.49 7.16 8.30
C LEU A 356 16.35 6.49 7.22
N ASN A 357 17.58 6.10 7.54
CA ASN A 357 18.40 5.32 6.62
C ASN A 357 17.76 3.99 6.27
N TRP A 358 17.23 3.27 7.27
CA TRP A 358 16.50 2.03 7.00
C TRP A 358 15.23 2.24 6.19
N ALA A 359 14.55 3.39 6.36
CA ALA A 359 13.36 3.76 5.58
C ALA A 359 13.60 3.76 4.05
N LYS A 360 14.84 3.98 3.59
CA LYS A 360 15.20 3.88 2.16
C LYS A 360 15.17 2.44 1.63
N HIS A 361 15.53 1.48 2.47
CA HIS A 361 15.82 0.10 2.09
C HIS A 361 14.66 -0.86 2.42
N ILE A 362 13.74 -0.39 3.26
CA ILE A 362 12.58 -1.15 3.71
C ILE A 362 11.42 -1.09 2.67
N ALA A 363 11.54 -0.35 1.56
CA ALA A 363 10.43 0.00 0.66
C ALA A 363 9.78 -1.15 -0.16
N TRP A 364 10.09 -2.42 0.14
CA TRP A 364 9.45 -3.62 -0.44
C TRP A 364 9.20 -4.74 0.60
N THR A 365 8.98 -4.36 1.86
CA THR A 365 8.62 -5.24 2.99
C THR A 365 7.51 -6.25 2.76
N ARG A 366 7.61 -7.40 3.46
CA ARG A 366 6.46 -8.21 3.88
C ARG A 366 5.93 -7.76 5.23
N ASN A 367 4.61 -7.89 5.40
CA ASN A 367 3.71 -7.62 6.53
C ASN A 367 4.13 -6.84 7.79
N GLU A 368 3.08 -6.23 8.33
CA GLU A 368 3.00 -5.36 9.49
C GLU A 368 2.07 -5.92 10.57
N PHE A 369 1.25 -6.91 10.25
CA PHE A 369 0.39 -7.61 11.18
C PHE A 369 0.88 -9.05 11.47
N ALA A 370 0.35 -9.67 12.51
CA ALA A 370 0.68 -11.07 12.78
C ALA A 370 -0.19 -12.05 11.99
N ASP A 371 -1.31 -11.60 11.45
CA ASP A 371 -2.35 -12.42 10.81
C ASP A 371 -2.33 -12.41 9.28
N VAL A 372 -1.33 -11.82 8.61
CA VAL A 372 -1.07 -11.99 7.15
C VAL A 372 0.43 -11.85 6.79
N PRO A 373 1.36 -12.53 7.51
CA PRO A 373 2.81 -12.24 7.62
C PRO A 373 3.62 -12.15 6.31
N SER A 374 3.07 -12.60 5.19
CA SER A 374 3.70 -12.59 3.87
C SER A 374 3.30 -11.39 3.01
N SER A 375 2.20 -10.71 3.33
CA SER A 375 1.58 -9.69 2.48
C SER A 375 1.86 -8.27 2.97
N PRO A 376 2.31 -7.34 2.11
CA PRO A 376 2.13 -5.91 2.34
C PRO A 376 0.68 -5.56 2.71
N PHE A 377 0.50 -4.66 3.69
CA PHE A 377 -0.80 -4.20 4.18
C PHE A 377 -0.87 -2.68 4.10
N ALA A 378 -1.93 -2.12 3.54
CA ALA A 378 -2.16 -0.69 3.32
C ALA A 378 -1.80 0.16 4.54
N ILE A 379 -2.19 -0.25 5.75
CA ILE A 379 -1.88 0.44 7.03
C ILE A 379 -0.42 0.90 7.17
N GLY A 380 0.51 0.26 6.48
CA GLY A 380 1.94 0.55 6.52
C GLY A 380 2.36 1.91 6.08
N GLY A 381 1.53 2.52 5.25
CA GLY A 381 1.73 3.90 4.85
C GLY A 381 1.70 4.85 6.05
N THR A 382 0.95 4.52 7.11
CA THR A 382 0.68 5.43 8.24
C THR A 382 1.95 5.83 9.00
N LEU A 383 2.50 4.93 9.82
CA LEU A 383 3.65 5.23 10.69
C LEU A 383 4.91 5.60 9.90
N SER A 384 5.14 4.98 8.74
CA SER A 384 6.31 5.22 7.91
C SER A 384 6.29 6.64 7.32
N ALA A 385 5.18 7.07 6.72
CA ALA A 385 5.06 8.41 6.19
C ALA A 385 4.99 9.46 7.31
N SER A 386 4.28 9.23 8.41
CA SER A 386 4.27 10.15 9.56
C SER A 386 5.66 10.36 10.14
N PHE A 387 6.46 9.30 10.33
CA PHE A 387 7.85 9.43 10.78
C PHE A 387 8.67 10.30 9.82
N CYS A 388 8.54 10.05 8.52
CA CYS A 388 9.27 10.78 7.50
C CYS A 388 8.86 12.27 7.44
N LEU A 389 7.57 12.57 7.60
CA LEU A 389 7.07 13.95 7.69
C LEU A 389 7.59 14.65 8.95
N ASP A 390 7.58 13.98 10.11
CA ASP A 390 8.12 14.53 11.35
C ASP A 390 9.64 14.78 11.26
N TYR A 391 10.39 13.87 10.62
CA TYR A 391 11.82 14.07 10.38
C TYR A 391 12.04 15.29 9.49
N TYR A 392 11.27 15.41 8.40
CA TYR A 392 11.34 16.55 7.50
C TYR A 392 11.10 17.86 8.24
N THR A 393 10.00 17.98 8.99
CA THR A 393 9.64 19.21 9.71
C THR A 393 10.66 19.56 10.79
N THR A 394 11.28 18.56 11.43
CA THR A 394 12.32 18.76 12.44
C THR A 394 13.63 19.28 11.85
N PHE A 395 14.03 18.80 10.66
CA PHE A 395 15.38 19.02 10.13
C PHE A 395 15.46 19.85 8.84
N LYS A 396 14.33 20.29 8.25
CA LYS A 396 14.31 21.08 7.00
C LYS A 396 15.16 22.37 7.07
N HIS A 397 15.28 22.96 8.26
CA HIS A 397 16.11 24.15 8.54
C HIS A 397 17.31 23.84 9.46
N ALA A 398 17.73 22.58 9.55
CA ALA A 398 18.88 22.18 10.37
C ALA A 398 20.13 23.02 9.99
N PRO A 399 20.98 23.37 10.97
CA PRO A 399 22.15 24.23 10.71
C PRO A 399 23.17 23.56 9.79
N ASP A 400 23.30 22.24 9.84
CA ASP A 400 24.22 21.49 8.99
C ASP A 400 23.55 21.01 7.68
N ALA A 401 24.37 20.92 6.63
CA ALA A 401 23.89 20.55 5.30
C ALA A 401 23.50 19.06 5.19
N ARG A 402 23.98 18.19 6.09
CA ARG A 402 23.68 16.76 6.05
C ARG A 402 22.23 16.52 6.44
N HIS A 403 21.78 17.03 7.58
CA HIS A 403 20.40 16.86 8.03
C HIS A 403 19.40 17.58 7.12
N ARG A 404 19.75 18.71 6.50
CA ARG A 404 18.88 19.33 5.47
C ARG A 404 18.67 18.42 4.26
N ARG A 405 19.70 17.71 3.79
CA ARG A 405 19.54 16.72 2.70
C ARG A 405 18.73 15.52 3.15
N MET A 406 18.96 15.02 4.36
CA MET A 406 18.19 13.92 4.94
C MET A 406 16.72 14.29 5.11
N ALA A 407 16.41 15.54 5.50
CA ALA A 407 15.04 16.04 5.58
C ALA A 407 14.35 16.00 4.21
N GLN A 408 14.98 16.51 3.14
CA GLN A 408 14.40 16.46 1.79
C GLN A 408 14.15 15.04 1.31
N MET A 409 15.07 14.12 1.63
CA MET A 409 14.88 12.71 1.38
C MET A 409 13.74 12.10 2.21
N ALA A 410 13.57 12.51 3.46
CA ALA A 410 12.43 12.08 4.28
C ALA A 410 11.11 12.53 3.65
N LEU A 411 11.00 13.77 3.16
CA LEU A 411 9.81 14.22 2.43
C LEU A 411 9.55 13.39 1.16
N GLN A 412 10.61 13.03 0.43
CA GLN A 412 10.49 12.13 -0.71
C GLN A 412 10.02 10.73 -0.30
N LEU A 413 10.57 10.16 0.79
CA LEU A 413 10.17 8.85 1.30
C LEU A 413 8.72 8.85 1.81
N ALA A 414 8.26 9.90 2.50
CA ALA A 414 6.86 10.03 2.91
C ALA A 414 5.90 9.91 1.71
N ARG A 415 6.26 10.59 0.62
CA ARG A 415 5.54 10.49 -0.66
C ARG A 415 5.60 9.08 -1.23
N SER A 416 6.78 8.47 -1.31
CA SER A 416 6.95 7.11 -1.84
C SER A 416 6.18 6.07 -1.04
N PHE A 417 6.21 6.10 0.30
CA PHE A 417 5.39 5.24 1.15
C PHE A 417 3.90 5.45 0.91
N THR A 418 3.46 6.70 0.75
CA THR A 418 2.05 6.98 0.46
C THR A 418 1.63 6.35 -0.88
N TYR A 419 2.41 6.46 -1.95
CA TYR A 419 2.11 5.79 -3.23
C TYR A 419 2.15 4.27 -3.13
N ARG A 420 3.09 3.71 -2.39
CA ARG A 420 3.25 2.26 -2.20
C ARG A 420 1.99 1.63 -1.62
N TYR A 421 1.40 2.28 -0.63
CA TYR A 421 0.25 1.75 0.12
C TYR A 421 -1.10 2.30 -0.38
N MET A 422 -1.10 3.21 -1.37
CA MET A 422 -2.29 3.69 -2.08
C MET A 422 -2.70 2.73 -3.20
N VAL A 423 -3.11 1.52 -2.81
CA VAL A 423 -3.54 0.47 -3.77
C VAL A 423 -5.02 0.63 -4.09
N MET A 424 -5.28 1.66 -4.88
CA MET A 424 -6.61 2.16 -5.22
C MET A 424 -6.98 1.80 -6.67
N TRP A 425 -8.25 1.47 -6.91
CA TRP A 425 -8.76 1.30 -8.28
C TRP A 425 -8.76 2.64 -9.01
N LEU A 426 -7.94 2.75 -10.06
CA LEU A 426 -7.79 3.98 -10.87
C LEU A 426 -8.95 4.21 -11.85
N GLY A 427 -9.90 3.27 -11.92
CA GLY A 427 -11.08 3.28 -12.76
C GLY A 427 -11.86 1.98 -12.61
N ASP A 428 -13.06 1.96 -13.18
CA ASP A 428 -13.93 0.79 -13.20
C ASP A 428 -13.22 -0.42 -13.85
N ASN A 429 -13.19 -1.54 -13.13
CA ASN A 429 -12.54 -2.76 -13.57
C ASN A 429 -13.46 -3.62 -14.46
N SER A 430 -14.76 -3.31 -14.55
CA SER A 430 -15.72 -4.04 -15.38
C SER A 430 -17.00 -3.23 -15.64
N ARG A 431 -17.11 -2.63 -16.83
CA ARG A 431 -18.29 -1.83 -17.24
C ARG A 431 -19.60 -2.60 -17.41
N TRP A 432 -19.60 -3.91 -17.14
CA TRP A 432 -20.72 -4.80 -17.45
C TRP A 432 -21.40 -5.40 -16.22
N ASP A 433 -20.86 -5.19 -15.02
CA ASP A 433 -21.43 -5.74 -13.78
C ASP A 433 -22.15 -4.70 -12.91
N ASN A 434 -22.16 -3.43 -13.33
CA ASN A 434 -22.78 -2.32 -12.60
C ASN A 434 -22.13 -2.07 -11.22
N LEU A 435 -20.85 -2.44 -11.05
CA LEU A 435 -20.05 -2.23 -9.85
C LEU A 435 -18.84 -1.35 -10.16
N ASP A 436 -18.99 -0.03 -10.03
CA ASP A 436 -17.88 0.89 -10.27
C ASP A 436 -16.88 0.89 -9.10
N ALA A 437 -15.77 0.18 -9.31
CA ALA A 437 -14.68 0.06 -8.35
C ALA A 437 -13.86 1.35 -8.13
N ALA A 438 -13.99 2.36 -8.98
CA ALA A 438 -13.12 3.54 -8.96
C ALA A 438 -13.03 4.18 -7.57
N PHE A 439 -11.79 4.49 -7.17
CA PHE A 439 -11.40 5.07 -5.89
C PHE A 439 -11.61 4.21 -4.64
N LEU A 440 -12.06 2.95 -4.77
CA LEU A 440 -12.02 2.01 -3.67
C LEU A 440 -10.60 1.44 -3.49
N TRP A 441 -10.30 0.90 -2.32
CA TRP A 441 -8.94 0.49 -1.94
C TRP A 441 -8.91 -0.97 -1.54
N GLU A 442 -7.91 -1.68 -2.05
CA GLU A 442 -7.59 -3.02 -1.58
C GLU A 442 -6.72 -2.92 -0.32
N PRO A 443 -6.99 -3.71 0.73
CA PRO A 443 -6.30 -3.54 2.01
C PRO A 443 -4.93 -4.21 2.06
N ASN A 444 -4.71 -5.32 1.36
CA ASN A 444 -3.43 -6.00 1.39
C ASN A 444 -3.23 -6.87 0.13
N SER A 445 -2.01 -7.35 -0.04
CA SER A 445 -1.63 -8.17 -1.19
C SER A 445 -2.00 -9.65 -1.04
N GLY A 446 -2.68 -10.06 0.02
CA GLY A 446 -3.03 -11.45 0.28
C GLY A 446 -4.18 -11.95 -0.59
N ARG A 447 -4.25 -13.26 -0.79
CA ARG A 447 -5.30 -13.90 -1.60
C ARG A 447 -6.71 -13.61 -1.07
N ASP A 448 -6.85 -13.45 0.25
CA ASP A 448 -8.15 -13.32 0.92
C ASP A 448 -8.75 -11.92 0.69
N TRP A 449 -7.95 -10.95 0.24
CA TRP A 449 -8.42 -9.60 -0.12
C TRP A 449 -8.23 -9.27 -1.60
N THR A 450 -7.63 -10.18 -2.38
CA THR A 450 -7.35 -9.96 -3.80
C THR A 450 -8.66 -9.73 -4.57
N GLY A 451 -8.79 -8.56 -5.19
CA GLY A 451 -9.97 -8.17 -5.94
C GLY A 451 -11.17 -7.74 -5.08
N ALA A 452 -10.93 -7.38 -3.81
CA ALA A 452 -11.94 -6.84 -2.91
C ALA A 452 -11.47 -5.51 -2.29
N ALA A 453 -12.42 -4.58 -2.13
CA ALA A 453 -12.16 -3.37 -1.35
C ALA A 453 -12.48 -3.57 0.13
N CYS A 454 -11.88 -2.76 1.00
CA CYS A 454 -12.07 -2.83 2.44
C CYS A 454 -12.30 -1.43 3.01
N ALA A 455 -13.05 -1.31 4.10
CA ALA A 455 -13.15 -0.06 4.87
C ALA A 455 -12.17 0.01 6.05
N ASN A 456 -11.77 -1.12 6.64
CA ASN A 456 -11.10 -1.23 7.94
C ASN A 456 -9.72 -0.53 8.01
N GLU A 457 -8.62 -1.26 7.77
CA GLU A 457 -7.26 -0.79 8.07
C GLU A 457 -6.76 0.19 7.00
N VAL A 458 -7.42 0.26 5.85
CA VAL A 458 -7.19 1.31 4.83
C VAL A 458 -7.68 2.68 5.29
N PHE A 459 -8.62 2.74 6.24
CA PHE A 459 -9.18 4.01 6.73
C PHE A 459 -8.11 4.93 7.30
N TRP A 460 -7.14 4.36 8.04
CA TRP A 460 -6.04 5.12 8.66
C TRP A 460 -5.10 5.75 7.61
N ASN A 461 -5.03 5.19 6.41
CA ASN A 461 -4.21 5.76 5.34
C ASN A 461 -4.81 7.01 4.73
N LEU A 462 -6.11 7.26 4.87
CA LEU A 462 -6.73 8.48 4.34
C LEU A 462 -6.16 9.73 5.01
N ASP A 463 -5.99 9.70 6.33
CA ASP A 463 -5.40 10.81 7.09
C ASP A 463 -3.92 11.02 6.73
N THR A 464 -3.17 9.93 6.55
CA THR A 464 -1.75 10.01 6.19
C THR A 464 -1.56 10.48 4.74
N LEU A 465 -2.40 10.00 3.82
CA LEU A 465 -2.48 10.48 2.44
C LEU A 465 -2.76 11.99 2.41
N ALA A 466 -3.71 12.46 3.22
CA ALA A 466 -4.05 13.88 3.32
C ALA A 466 -2.86 14.73 3.78
N GLN A 467 -2.16 14.31 4.83
CA GLN A 467 -0.96 14.99 5.33
C GLN A 467 0.15 15.05 4.27
N THR A 468 0.47 13.92 3.64
CA THR A 468 1.50 13.87 2.59
C THR A 468 1.10 14.72 1.38
N ALA A 469 -0.17 14.69 0.96
CA ALA A 469 -0.66 15.44 -0.19
C ALA A 469 -0.46 16.95 0.01
N VAL A 470 -0.83 17.51 1.16
CA VAL A 470 -0.67 18.96 1.43
C VAL A 470 0.78 19.37 1.68
N MET A 471 1.61 18.49 2.25
CA MET A 471 3.03 18.76 2.46
C MET A 471 3.84 18.73 1.16
N THR A 472 3.44 17.87 0.22
CA THR A 472 4.15 17.72 -1.07
C THR A 472 3.55 18.56 -2.19
N GLY A 473 2.28 18.93 -2.09
CA GLY A 473 1.52 19.58 -3.17
C GLY A 473 1.27 18.64 -4.36
N ASP A 474 1.32 17.32 -4.15
CA ASP A 474 1.20 16.34 -5.22
C ASP A 474 -0.27 16.24 -5.72
N PRO A 475 -0.56 16.65 -6.97
CA PRO A 475 -1.93 16.70 -7.48
C PRO A 475 -2.55 15.31 -7.65
N ILE A 476 -1.75 14.26 -7.84
CA ILE A 476 -2.25 12.89 -7.96
C ILE A 476 -2.75 12.40 -6.59
N LEU A 477 -1.99 12.68 -5.53
CA LEU A 477 -2.40 12.32 -4.16
C LEU A 477 -3.66 13.07 -3.72
N MET A 478 -3.76 14.37 -4.07
CA MET A 478 -4.98 15.15 -3.83
C MET A 478 -6.18 14.58 -4.60
N TRP A 479 -6.00 14.21 -5.87
CA TRP A 479 -7.04 13.58 -6.68
C TRP A 479 -7.48 12.24 -6.10
N ALA A 480 -6.53 11.40 -5.71
CA ALA A 480 -6.81 10.10 -5.12
C ALA A 480 -7.59 10.24 -3.81
N LEU A 481 -7.18 11.15 -2.92
CA LEU A 481 -7.87 11.41 -1.66
C LEU A 481 -9.30 11.87 -1.89
N GLN A 482 -9.49 12.87 -2.75
CA GLN A 482 -10.80 13.46 -3.00
C GLN A 482 -11.78 12.45 -3.63
N GLY A 483 -11.30 11.65 -4.58
CA GLY A 483 -12.11 10.58 -5.16
C GLY A 483 -12.43 9.47 -4.16
N SER A 484 -11.46 9.09 -3.32
CA SER A 484 -11.63 8.07 -2.27
C SER A 484 -12.70 8.51 -1.28
N LEU A 485 -12.58 9.71 -0.71
CA LEU A 485 -13.53 10.24 0.27
C LEU A 485 -14.94 10.42 -0.31
N ASN A 486 -15.07 10.69 -1.61
CA ASN A 486 -16.38 10.77 -2.27
C ASN A 486 -17.05 9.39 -2.46
N ARG A 487 -16.27 8.32 -2.60
CA ARG A 487 -16.76 6.98 -2.95
C ARG A 487 -16.79 6.01 -1.77
N TRP A 488 -16.19 6.40 -0.64
CA TRP A 488 -16.00 5.54 0.54
C TRP A 488 -17.30 5.04 1.15
N ASN A 489 -18.40 5.80 1.01
CA ASN A 489 -19.73 5.43 1.48
C ASN A 489 -20.26 4.13 0.84
N GLN A 490 -19.69 3.65 -0.26
CA GLN A 490 -20.08 2.36 -0.86
C GLN A 490 -19.66 1.14 -0.03
N LEU A 491 -18.78 1.36 0.95
CA LEU A 491 -18.24 0.32 1.83
C LEU A 491 -19.09 0.11 3.08
N TYR A 492 -20.27 0.73 3.20
CA TYR A 492 -21.25 0.30 4.20
C TYR A 492 -21.70 -1.13 3.91
N GLN A 493 -21.93 -1.91 4.98
CA GLN A 493 -22.62 -3.20 4.92
C GLN A 493 -24.05 -3.02 4.39
N GLU A 494 -24.69 -4.12 4.00
CA GLU A 494 -26.10 -4.13 3.56
C GLU A 494 -27.08 -4.00 4.74
N LYS A 495 -26.92 -2.91 5.49
CA LYS A 495 -27.74 -2.53 6.64
C LYS A 495 -28.39 -1.19 6.33
N TYR A 496 -29.71 -1.15 6.50
CA TYR A 496 -30.49 0.08 6.34
C TYR A 496 -30.84 0.63 7.71
N LYS A 497 -30.53 1.90 7.93
CA LYS A 497 -30.92 2.67 9.11
C LYS A 497 -31.63 3.95 8.66
N ASP A 498 -32.51 4.47 9.50
CA ASP A 498 -33.36 5.61 9.14
C ASP A 498 -32.55 6.92 9.01
N ASN A 499 -31.38 6.99 9.67
CA ASN A 499 -30.49 8.13 9.59
C ASN A 499 -29.01 7.76 9.75
N LEU A 500 -28.12 8.63 9.25
CA LEU A 500 -26.67 8.46 9.36
C LEU A 500 -26.16 8.47 10.80
N ALA A 501 -26.85 9.17 11.72
CA ALA A 501 -26.47 9.23 13.12
C ALA A 501 -26.61 7.86 13.84
N GLN A 502 -27.45 6.96 13.31
CA GLN A 502 -27.63 5.60 13.83
C GLN A 502 -26.54 4.64 13.34
N TYR A 503 -25.78 4.97 12.30
CA TYR A 503 -24.71 4.10 11.81
C TYR A 503 -23.54 4.12 12.79
N GLU A 504 -23.07 2.93 13.12
CA GLU A 504 -21.95 2.69 14.01
C GLU A 504 -20.68 2.39 13.20
N PRO A 505 -19.48 2.57 13.76
CA PRO A 505 -18.25 2.18 13.08
C PRO A 505 -18.29 0.74 12.54
N SER A 506 -18.91 -0.19 13.26
CA SER A 506 -19.01 -1.61 12.91
C SER A 506 -19.99 -1.93 11.78
N ASP A 507 -20.63 -0.92 11.17
CA ASP A 507 -21.51 -1.09 10.01
C ASP A 507 -20.78 -0.91 8.66
N MET A 508 -19.47 -0.67 8.68
CA MET A 508 -18.62 -0.71 7.49
C MET A 508 -18.15 -2.14 7.18
N THR A 509 -17.87 -2.43 5.92
CA THR A 509 -17.49 -3.77 5.46
C THR A 509 -15.98 -3.93 5.35
N GLU A 510 -15.47 -5.07 5.82
CA GLU A 510 -14.07 -5.47 5.67
C GLU A 510 -13.75 -6.01 4.27
N GLY A 511 -14.78 -6.42 3.52
CA GLY A 511 -14.60 -6.97 2.18
C GLY A 511 -15.79 -6.66 1.30
N TYR A 512 -15.55 -5.95 0.20
CA TYR A 512 -16.50 -5.74 -0.88
C TYR A 512 -15.91 -6.31 -2.17
N GLY A 513 -16.45 -7.43 -2.64
CA GLY A 513 -15.89 -8.14 -3.79
C GLY A 513 -16.14 -7.41 -5.11
N LEU A 514 -15.08 -6.98 -5.79
CA LEU A 514 -15.13 -6.18 -7.02
C LEU A 514 -14.72 -6.97 -8.27
N ALA A 515 -14.18 -8.18 -8.13
CA ALA A 515 -13.75 -9.00 -9.27
C ALA A 515 -14.17 -10.47 -9.16
N PRO A 516 -14.48 -11.17 -10.26
CA PRO A 516 -14.77 -12.60 -10.23
C PRO A 516 -13.62 -13.41 -9.64
N GLY A 517 -13.93 -14.39 -8.78
CA GLY A 517 -12.92 -15.24 -8.12
C GLY A 517 -12.39 -14.69 -6.79
N ASN A 518 -12.77 -13.47 -6.39
CA ASN A 518 -12.50 -12.99 -5.03
C ASN A 518 -13.24 -13.87 -3.99
N VAL A 519 -12.71 -13.94 -2.77
CA VAL A 519 -13.23 -14.87 -1.73
C VAL A 519 -14.59 -14.47 -1.16
N TYR A 520 -14.97 -13.19 -1.25
CA TYR A 520 -16.27 -12.68 -0.78
C TYR A 520 -17.38 -12.92 -1.81
N GLY A 521 -17.02 -13.00 -3.10
CA GLY A 521 -17.96 -13.08 -4.22
C GLY A 521 -18.21 -11.72 -4.88
N LEU A 522 -18.51 -11.70 -6.18
CA LEU A 522 -18.72 -10.45 -6.92
C LEU A 522 -19.97 -9.71 -6.41
N GLY A 523 -19.81 -8.44 -6.02
CA GLY A 523 -20.86 -7.59 -5.48
C GLY A 523 -21.22 -7.87 -4.03
N ALA A 524 -20.68 -8.91 -3.42
CA ALA A 524 -20.97 -9.29 -2.04
C ALA A 524 -20.16 -8.47 -1.04
N ARG A 525 -20.75 -8.24 0.14
CA ARG A 525 -20.13 -7.53 1.25
C ARG A 525 -19.97 -8.42 2.47
N ALA A 526 -18.84 -8.32 3.15
CA ALA A 526 -18.64 -8.92 4.46
C ALA A 526 -19.63 -8.32 5.48
N SER A 527 -20.17 -9.16 6.37
CA SER A 527 -21.08 -8.75 7.45
C SER A 527 -20.35 -8.23 8.69
N TYR A 528 -19.07 -7.93 8.56
CA TYR A 528 -18.18 -7.45 9.61
C TYR A 528 -17.23 -6.41 9.01
N GLY A 529 -16.58 -5.66 9.89
CA GLY A 529 -15.66 -4.58 9.56
C GLY A 529 -15.79 -3.44 10.56
N PHE A 530 -15.01 -2.39 10.35
CA PHE A 530 -15.06 -1.17 11.15
C PHE A 530 -14.62 0.07 10.35
N ALA A 531 -14.99 1.24 10.85
CA ALA A 531 -14.36 2.52 10.50
C ALA A 531 -13.67 3.11 11.72
N SER A 532 -12.73 4.01 11.47
CA SER A 532 -12.10 4.84 12.49
C SER A 532 -12.42 6.31 12.26
N PRO A 533 -12.20 7.20 13.22
CA PRO A 533 -12.30 8.63 12.97
C PRO A 533 -11.30 9.09 11.89
N LEU A 534 -11.64 10.13 11.13
CA LEU A 534 -10.71 10.83 10.23
C LEU A 534 -10.13 12.05 10.95
N ALA A 535 -9.13 11.80 11.78
CA ALA A 535 -8.55 12.78 12.69
C ALA A 535 -7.99 14.01 11.96
N MET A 536 -7.59 13.90 10.69
CA MET A 536 -7.01 14.99 9.91
C MET A 536 -8.00 15.71 9.00
N THR A 537 -9.05 15.02 8.54
CA THR A 537 -9.95 15.57 7.50
C THR A 537 -11.36 15.86 7.99
N GLU A 538 -11.87 15.23 9.05
CA GLU A 538 -13.25 15.47 9.51
C GLU A 538 -13.43 16.85 10.18
N PRO A 539 -14.47 17.64 9.80
CA PRO A 539 -14.91 18.81 10.56
C PRO A 539 -15.44 18.47 11.95
N VAL A 540 -14.77 18.97 12.99
CA VAL A 540 -15.05 18.65 14.41
C VAL A 540 -16.22 19.45 14.99
N GLY A 541 -16.98 18.86 15.91
CA GLY A 541 -18.06 19.51 16.64
C GLY A 541 -19.10 20.13 15.70
N ASP A 542 -19.46 21.40 15.91
CA ASP A 542 -20.42 22.14 15.08
C ASP A 542 -19.79 22.81 13.83
N THR A 543 -18.48 22.63 13.59
CA THR A 543 -17.82 23.26 12.45
C THR A 543 -18.27 22.64 11.12
N LEU A 544 -18.54 23.47 10.12
CA LEU A 544 -18.98 23.01 8.78
C LEU A 544 -17.81 22.59 7.89
N VAL A 545 -16.63 23.13 8.13
CA VAL A 545 -15.44 22.92 7.29
C VAL A 545 -14.22 22.72 8.15
N ARG A 546 -13.38 21.79 7.71
CA ARG A 546 -12.00 21.65 8.14
C ARG A 546 -11.07 21.96 6.98
N VAL A 547 -10.04 22.74 7.26
CA VAL A 547 -8.95 23.00 6.32
C VAL A 547 -7.71 22.30 6.82
N LEU A 548 -7.18 21.38 6.01
CA LEU A 548 -5.85 20.82 6.21
C LEU A 548 -4.87 21.58 5.33
N ALA A 549 -3.83 22.14 5.93
CA ALA A 549 -2.82 22.93 5.23
C ALA A 549 -1.42 22.38 5.50
N GLY A 550 -0.60 22.32 4.46
CA GLY A 550 0.80 21.91 4.51
C GLY A 550 1.68 22.86 3.71
N GLU A 551 2.98 22.60 3.65
CA GLU A 551 3.93 23.55 3.04
C GLU A 551 3.70 23.83 1.54
N ARG A 552 2.97 22.99 0.83
CA ARG A 552 2.85 23.09 -0.64
C ARG A 552 1.41 23.05 -1.14
N GLY A 553 0.44 22.87 -0.26
CA GLY A 553 -0.97 22.85 -0.61
C GLY A 553 -1.87 22.90 0.60
N ALA A 554 -3.16 23.02 0.33
CA ALA A 554 -4.22 22.92 1.32
C ALA A 554 -5.47 22.29 0.69
N MET A 555 -6.27 21.63 1.51
CA MET A 555 -7.55 21.03 1.11
C MET A 555 -8.63 21.39 2.12
N ALA A 556 -9.84 21.65 1.63
CA ALA A 556 -11.02 21.85 2.44
C ALA A 556 -11.89 20.58 2.41
N PHE A 557 -12.36 20.20 3.59
CA PHE A 557 -13.27 19.09 3.81
C PHE A 557 -14.51 19.65 4.48
N ASP A 558 -15.67 19.39 3.91
CA ASP A 558 -16.94 19.92 4.39
C ASP A 558 -17.85 18.82 4.92
N LYS A 559 -18.93 19.24 5.58
CA LYS A 559 -20.06 18.38 5.93
C LYS A 559 -21.37 19.12 5.70
N ASN A 560 -22.46 18.37 5.67
CA ASN A 560 -23.82 18.86 5.44
C ASN A 560 -23.99 19.58 4.08
N GLY A 561 -23.22 19.16 3.06
CA GLY A 561 -23.32 19.71 1.71
C GLY A 561 -22.94 21.19 1.60
N ALA A 562 -22.03 21.69 2.44
CA ALA A 562 -21.64 23.10 2.45
C ALA A 562 -20.95 23.54 1.13
N THR A 563 -20.37 22.61 0.37
CA THR A 563 -19.71 22.83 -0.93
C THR A 563 -18.67 23.96 -0.86
N ILE A 564 -17.67 23.81 0.01
CA ILE A 564 -16.62 24.82 0.23
C ILE A 564 -15.29 24.36 -0.36
N SER A 565 -14.56 25.29 -1.00
CA SER A 565 -13.29 25.00 -1.68
C SER A 565 -12.25 26.11 -1.42
N ILE A 566 -10.96 25.78 -1.50
CA ILE A 566 -9.90 26.76 -1.35
C ILE A 566 -9.55 27.35 -2.73
N THR A 567 -9.52 28.68 -2.84
CA THR A 567 -9.22 29.36 -4.12
C THR A 567 -7.85 30.04 -4.14
N ASN A 568 -7.38 30.51 -3.00
CA ASN A 568 -6.05 31.09 -2.83
C ASN A 568 -5.40 30.44 -1.62
N TYR A 569 -4.20 29.87 -1.78
CA TYR A 569 -3.40 29.37 -0.68
C TYR A 569 -2.00 29.94 -0.77
N VAL A 570 -1.51 30.51 0.34
CA VAL A 570 -0.18 31.08 0.44
C VAL A 570 0.44 30.62 1.75
N THR A 571 1.73 30.29 1.71
CA THR A 571 2.49 29.88 2.89
C THR A 571 3.86 30.51 2.88
N SER A 572 4.34 30.85 4.06
CA SER A 572 5.70 31.33 4.29
C SER A 572 6.73 30.19 4.30
N GLY A 573 6.29 28.93 4.39
CA GLY A 573 7.15 27.78 4.64
C GLY A 573 7.61 27.63 6.10
N GLU A 574 7.36 28.64 6.95
CA GLU A 574 7.76 28.69 8.37
C GLU A 574 6.54 28.60 9.31
N GLY A 575 5.46 27.93 8.87
CA GLY A 575 4.24 27.74 9.64
C GLY A 575 3.19 28.85 9.51
N ASN A 576 3.54 30.04 9.00
CA ASN A 576 2.51 31.04 8.67
C ASN A 576 1.88 30.72 7.32
N LEU A 577 0.54 30.71 7.28
CA LEU A 577 -0.27 30.42 6.11
C LEU A 577 -1.48 31.35 6.02
N ALA A 578 -2.01 31.51 4.81
CA ALA A 578 -3.23 32.26 4.54
C ALA A 578 -4.00 31.60 3.39
N PHE A 579 -5.34 31.64 3.47
CA PHE A 579 -6.20 31.13 2.40
C PHE A 579 -7.54 31.86 2.29
N THR A 580 -8.25 31.64 1.19
CA THR A 580 -9.64 32.07 0.97
C THR A 580 -10.52 30.84 0.74
N LEU A 581 -11.66 30.80 1.45
CA LEU A 581 -12.71 29.80 1.33
C LEU A 581 -13.86 30.30 0.46
#